data_AF-A0A7X6HLA2-F1
#
_entry.id   AF-A0A7X6HLA2-F1
#
_cell.length_a   1.000
_cell.length_b   1.000
_cell.length_c   1.000
_cell.angle_alpha   90.00
_cell.angle_beta   90.00
_cell.angle_gamma   90.00
#
_symmetry.space_group_name_H-M   'P 1'
#
loop_
_entity.id
_entity.type
_entity.pdbx_description
1 polymer ?
#
loop_
_entity_poly.entity_id
_entity_poly.type
_entity_poly.pdbx_seq_one_letter_code
_entity_poly.pdbx_strand_id
1 'polypeptide(L)' 'MPAAVQSKLNKAVNSVEKANIYAGAGLWYNALDEALKLAPASKLGEVGSTQLKDLAMSEASKLLQNCHQKNGTRSQTN' A
#
# COMPACT_ATOMS: atom_id res chain seq x y z
N MET A 1 -19.85 14.15 4.68
CA MET A 1 -19.57 13.68 3.30
C MET A 1 -20.07 14.73 2.32
N PRO A 2 -19.33 15.09 1.25
CA PRO A 2 -19.77 16.12 0.30
C PRO A 2 -21.04 15.66 -0.44
N ALA A 3 -22.01 16.56 -0.61
CA ALA A 3 -23.30 16.24 -1.24
C ALA A 3 -23.15 15.64 -2.66
N ALA A 4 -22.18 16.15 -3.42
CA ALA A 4 -21.85 15.63 -4.76
C ALA A 4 -21.36 14.17 -4.75
N VAL A 5 -20.69 13.74 -3.69
CA VAL A 5 -20.23 12.35 -3.52
C VAL A 5 -21.41 11.45 -3.19
N GLN A 6 -22.34 11.93 -2.36
CA GLN A 6 -23.54 11.18 -1.98
C GLN A 6 -24.47 10.92 -3.17
N SER A 7 -24.70 11.93 -4.02
CA SER A 7 -25.51 11.74 -5.23
C SER A 7 -24.89 10.75 -6.22
N LYS A 8 -23.55 10.68 -6.31
CA LYS A 8 -22.85 9.68 -7.13
C LYS A 8 -22.94 8.29 -6.50
N LEU A 9 -22.79 8.19 -5.19
CA LEU A 9 -22.87 6.93 -4.45
C LEU A 9 -24.26 6.27 -4.56
N ASN A 10 -25.32 7.08 -4.54
CA ASN A 10 -26.70 6.62 -4.72
C ASN A 10 -26.98 6.05 -6.11
N LYS A 11 -26.13 6.38 -7.10
CA LYS A 11 -26.22 5.87 -8.47
C LYS A 11 -25.31 4.66 -8.73
N ALA A 12 -24.39 4.36 -7.81
CA ALA A 12 -23.43 3.28 -7.97
C ALA A 12 -24.11 1.92 -7.75
N VAL A 13 -23.99 1.04 -8.73
CA VAL A 13 -24.67 -0.26 -8.75
C VAL A 13 -23.81 -1.34 -8.09
N ASN A 14 -22.49 -1.21 -8.19
CA ASN A 14 -21.54 -2.20 -7.69
C ASN A 14 -20.52 -1.58 -6.71
N SER A 15 -19.90 -2.43 -5.88
CA SER A 15 -18.90 -1.97 -4.91
C SER A 15 -17.62 -1.43 -5.56
N VAL A 16 -17.33 -1.77 -6.83
CA VAL A 16 -16.19 -1.19 -7.57
C VAL A 16 -16.43 0.29 -7.87
N GLU A 17 -17.62 0.63 -8.34
CA GLU A 17 -18.03 2.02 -8.59
C GLU A 17 -18.06 2.83 -7.30
N LYS A 18 -18.55 2.24 -6.20
CA LYS A 18 -18.53 2.90 -4.89
C LYS A 18 -17.10 3.16 -4.42
N ALA A 19 -16.21 2.19 -4.55
CA ALA A 19 -14.79 2.35 -4.22
C ALA A 19 -14.15 3.48 -5.05
N ASN A 20 -14.42 3.52 -6.36
CA ASN A 20 -13.91 4.56 -7.25
C ASN A 20 -14.44 5.96 -6.90
N ILE A 21 -15.71 6.08 -6.53
CA ILE A 21 -16.31 7.36 -6.11
C ILE A 21 -15.69 7.84 -4.80
N TYR A 22 -15.48 6.94 -3.84
CA TYR A 22 -14.80 7.27 -2.58
C TYR A 22 -13.35 7.67 -2.81
N ALA A 23 -12.61 6.97 -3.67
CA ALA A 23 -11.22 7.30 -4.01
C ALA A 23 -11.11 8.67 -4.69
N GLY A 24 -11.96 8.95 -5.68
CA GLY A 24 -12.02 10.24 -6.37
C GLY A 24 -12.43 11.40 -5.47
N ALA A 25 -13.06 11.12 -4.32
CA ALA A 25 -13.42 12.09 -3.30
C ALA A 25 -12.34 12.26 -2.21
N GLY A 26 -11.23 11.53 -2.29
CA GLY A 26 -10.19 11.51 -1.24
C GLY A 26 -10.59 10.75 0.02
N LEU A 27 -11.68 9.96 -0.02
CA LEU A 27 -12.18 9.15 1.10
C LEU A 27 -11.57 7.75 1.03
N TRP A 28 -10.24 7.69 1.13
CA TRP A 28 -9.45 6.48 0.87
C TRP A 28 -9.82 5.29 1.77
N TYR A 29 -10.19 5.52 3.03
CA TYR A 29 -10.64 4.46 3.94
C TYR A 29 -11.98 3.85 3.50
N ASN A 30 -12.93 4.67 3.07
CA ASN A 30 -14.22 4.21 2.56
C ASN A 30 -14.08 3.51 1.21
N ALA A 31 -13.14 3.99 0.37
CA ALA A 31 -12.81 3.36 -0.90
C ALA A 31 -12.24 1.96 -0.68
N LEU A 32 -11.32 1.85 0.28
CA LEU A 32 -10.74 0.58 0.69
C LEU A 32 -11.81 -0.35 1.24
N ASP A 33 -12.68 0.11 2.14
CA ASP A 33 -13.77 -0.71 2.70
C ASP A 33 -14.69 -1.30 1.62
N GLU A 34 -15.06 -0.52 0.60
CA GLU A 34 -15.85 -1.03 -0.53
C GLU A 34 -15.07 -2.01 -1.41
N ALA A 35 -13.77 -1.78 -1.61
CA ALA A 35 -12.92 -2.72 -2.34
C ALA A 35 -12.72 -4.04 -1.56
N LEU A 36 -12.65 -3.97 -0.22
CA LEU A 36 -12.52 -5.12 0.67
C LEU A 36 -13.75 -6.04 0.59
N LYS A 37 -14.95 -5.48 0.42
CA LYS A 37 -16.20 -6.27 0.24
C LYS A 37 -16.16 -7.16 -1.00
N LEU A 38 -15.35 -6.83 -1.99
CA LEU A 38 -15.18 -7.61 -3.23
C LEU A 38 -14.02 -8.60 -3.17
N ALA A 39 -13.09 -8.40 -2.26
CA ALA A 39 -11.96 -9.28 -2.11
C ALA A 39 -12.40 -10.57 -1.41
N PRO A 40 -11.93 -11.76 -1.86
CA PRO A 40 -12.07 -12.97 -1.09
C PRO A 40 -11.48 -12.77 0.31
N ALA A 41 -12.19 -13.25 1.34
CA ALA A 41 -11.68 -13.23 2.70
C ALA A 41 -10.26 -13.82 2.74
N SER A 42 -9.39 -13.22 3.56
CA SER A 42 -7.96 -13.58 3.74
C SER A 42 -6.99 -13.19 2.62
N LYS A 43 -7.44 -12.79 1.42
CA LYS A 43 -6.53 -12.45 0.31
C LYS A 43 -5.72 -11.17 0.54
N LEU A 44 -6.29 -10.15 1.20
CA LEU A 44 -5.51 -8.95 1.56
C LEU A 44 -4.51 -9.21 2.68
N GLY A 45 -4.83 -10.09 3.63
CA GLY A 45 -3.87 -10.49 4.66
C GLY A 45 -2.67 -11.18 4.04
N GLU A 46 -2.92 -12.09 3.10
CA GLU A 46 -1.88 -12.79 2.34
C GLU A 46 -1.01 -11.82 1.53
N VAL A 47 -1.61 -10.95 0.72
CA VAL A 47 -0.89 -9.96 -0.09
C VAL A 47 -0.10 -8.99 0.80
N GLY A 48 -0.71 -8.48 1.88
CA GLY A 48 -0.06 -7.57 2.81
C GLY A 48 1.13 -8.20 3.54
N SER A 49 0.98 -9.45 4.02
CA SER A 49 2.06 -10.20 4.68
C SER A 49 3.23 -10.48 3.73
N THR A 50 2.93 -10.79 2.47
CA THR A 50 3.93 -11.03 1.43
C THR A 50 4.72 -9.75 1.13
N GLN A 51 4.03 -8.62 0.91
CA GLN A 51 4.69 -7.34 0.68
C GLN A 51 5.55 -6.90 1.86
N LEU A 52 5.08 -7.10 3.10
CA LEU A 52 5.86 -6.79 4.30
C LEU A 52 7.13 -7.64 4.40
N LYS A 53 7.02 -8.93 4.08
CA LYS A 53 8.17 -9.85 4.02
C LYS A 53 9.17 -9.40 2.97
N ASP A 54 8.71 -9.06 1.78
CA ASP A 54 9.57 -8.59 0.69
C ASP A 54 10.27 -7.28 1.04
N LEU A 55 9.56 -6.36 1.69
CA LEU A 55 10.14 -5.11 2.20
C LEU A 55 11.21 -5.38 3.25
N ALA A 56 10.92 -6.22 4.25
CA ALA A 56 11.88 -6.59 5.28
C ALA A 56 13.14 -7.25 4.68
N MET A 57 12.98 -8.08 3.64
CA MET A 57 14.10 -8.66 2.90
C MET A 57 14.91 -7.60 2.14
N SER A 58 14.24 -6.63 1.52
CA SER A 58 14.91 -5.51 0.84
C SER A 58 15.71 -4.65 1.81
N GLU A 59 15.13 -4.32 2.97
CA GLU A 59 15.80 -3.54 4.02
C GLU A 59 16.98 -4.31 4.61
N ALA A 60 16.81 -5.61 4.92
CA ALA A 60 17.90 -6.44 5.41
C ALA A 60 19.06 -6.52 4.39
N SER A 61 18.74 -6.64 3.11
CA SER A 61 19.74 -6.65 2.03
C SER A 61 20.50 -5.32 1.96
N LYS A 62 19.81 -4.18 2.08
CA LYS A 62 20.44 -2.86 2.16
C LYS A 62 21.35 -2.72 3.39
N LEU A 63 20.92 -3.21 4.55
CA LEU A 63 21.73 -3.19 5.76
C LEU A 63 23.02 -4.01 5.62
N LEU A 64 22.92 -5.21 5.02
CA LEU A 64 24.09 -6.05 4.74
C LEU A 64 25.02 -5.42 3.69
N GLN A 65 24.47 -4.75 2.68
CA GLN A 65 25.25 -4.03 1.68
C GLN A 65 26.02 -2.85 2.28
N ASN A 66 25.47 -2.17 3.29
CA ASN A 66 26.14 -1.10 4.01
C ASN A 66 27.33 -1.61 4.87
N CYS A 67 27.33 -2.88 5.31
CA CYS A 67 28.49 -3.48 5.97
C CYS A 67 29.66 -3.72 5.00
N HIS A 68 29.40 -4.05 3.73
CA HIS A 68 30.46 -4.20 2.72
C HIS A 68 31.07 -2.87 2.28
N GLN A 69 30.35 -1.75 2.40
CA GLN A 69 30.89 -0.43 2.06
C GLN A 69 31.72 0.21 3.19
N LYS A 70 31.48 -0.15 4.46
CA LYS A 70 32.25 0.39 5.60
C LYS A 70 33.66 -0.19 5.76
N ASN A 71 34.04 -1.22 5.00
CA ASN A 71 35.36 -1.83 5.09
C ASN A 71 36.38 -1.23 4.08
N GLY A 72 36.00 -0.20 3.32
CA GLY A 72 36.81 0.37 2.23
C GLY A 72 37.52 1.71 2.50
N THR A 73 37.39 2.32 3.68
CA THR A 73 38.09 3.58 4.01
C THR A 73 39.11 3.38 5.12
N ARG A 74 40.17 2.64 4.81
CA ARG A 74 41.45 2.75 5.52
C ARG A 74 42.59 2.54 4.54
N SER A 75 42.99 3.60 3.86
CA SER A 75 44.40 3.87 3.49
C SER A 75 44.52 5.18 2.72
N GLN A 76 45.66 5.85 2.94
CA GLN A 76 46.15 7.10 2.34
C GLN A 76 45.53 8.36 2.96
N THR A 77 46.29 9.32 3.50
CA THR A 77 47.54 9.94 3.02
C THR A 77 48.51 10.26 4.18
N ASN A 78 49.77 9.84 4.08
CA ASN A 78 50.99 10.66 3.91
C ASN A 78 51.27 11.67 5.02
#